data_AF-A0A849C482-F1
#
_entry.id   AF-A0A849C482-F1
#
_cell.length_a   1.000
_cell.length_b   1.000
_cell.length_c   1.000
_cell.angle_alpha   90.00
_cell.angle_beta   90.00
_cell.angle_gamma   90.00
#
_symmetry.space_group_name_H-M   'P 1'
#
loop_
_entity.id
_entity.type
_entity.pdbx_description
1 polymer ?
#
loop_
_entity_poly.entity_id
_entity_poly.type
_entity_poly.pdbx_seq_one_letter_code
_entity_poly.pdbx_strand_id
1 'polypeptide(L)' 'MRAAVICAVRAAEVLGDAVIVPLHGEGWAHFSETLDYLARNFDYAGRADQPRIPVAGEVLTVATG' A
#
# COMPACT_ATOMS: atom_id res chain seq x y z
N MET A 1 -12.37 10.34 -1.22
CA MET A 1 -11.89 10.12 0.17
C MET A 1 -10.38 10.18 0.11
N ARG A 2 -9.70 11.12 0.79
CA ARG A 2 -8.24 11.39 0.64
C ARG A 2 -7.39 10.91 1.83
N ALA A 3 -7.92 9.99 2.63
CA ALA A 3 -7.33 9.61 3.92
C ALA A 3 -6.67 8.22 3.90
N ALA A 4 -6.95 7.37 2.90
CA ALA A 4 -6.53 5.98 2.94
C ALA A 4 -5.02 5.83 2.81
N VAL A 5 -4.39 6.61 1.92
CA VAL A 5 -2.93 6.59 1.72
C VAL A 5 -2.17 7.04 2.97
N ILE A 6 -2.60 8.14 3.60
CA ILE A 6 -1.95 8.66 4.81
C ILE A 6 -2.13 7.68 5.98
N CYS A 7 -3.31 7.08 6.12
CA CYS A 7 -3.54 6.03 7.12
C CYS A 7 -2.64 4.81 6.88
N ALA A 8 -2.37 4.43 5.63
CA ALA A 8 -1.51 3.29 5.32
C ALA A 8 -0.05 3.51 5.75
N VAL A 9 0.53 4.68 5.46
CA VAL A 9 1.90 5.00 5.89
C VAL A 9 2.00 5.04 7.42
N ARG A 10 1.03 5.68 8.09
CA ARG A 10 0.97 5.69 9.56
C ARG A 10 0.82 4.31 10.17
N ALA A 11 0.00 3.45 9.58
CA ALA A 11 -0.13 2.06 10.01
C ALA A 11 1.20 1.32 9.84
N ALA A 12 1.87 1.50 8.71
CA ALA A 12 3.18 0.90 8.45
C ALA A 12 4.25 1.35 9.46
N GLU A 13 4.22 2.62 9.90
CA GLU A 13 5.07 3.11 10.99
C GLU A 13 4.88 2.31 12.29
N VAL A 14 3.62 2.07 12.68
CA VAL A 14 3.27 1.34 13.90
C VAL A 14 3.61 -0.15 13.78
N LEU A 15 3.48 -0.73 12.58
CA LEU A 15 3.69 -2.16 12.32
C LEU A 15 5.17 -2.55 12.13
N GLY A 16 6.10 -1.59 12.15
CA GLY A 16 7.54 -1.86 12.02
C GLY A 16 7.89 -2.40 10.63
N ASP A 17 8.49 -3.60 10.59
CA ASP A 17 9.01 -4.25 9.37
C ASP A 17 7.98 -5.15 8.67
N ALA A 18 6.70 -5.06 9.06
CA ALA A 18 5.65 -5.84 8.43
C ALA A 18 5.54 -5.54 6.92
N VAL A 19 5.26 -6.59 6.13
CA VAL A 19 4.91 -6.42 4.73
C VAL A 19 3.50 -5.85 4.63
N ILE A 20 3.34 -4.79 3.84
CA ILE A 20 2.05 -4.13 3.62
C ILE A 20 1.50 -4.54 2.26
N VAL A 21 0.34 -5.20 2.25
CA VAL A 21 -0.35 -5.57 1.00
C VAL A 21 -1.57 -4.68 0.83
N PRO A 22 -1.51 -3.60 0.03
CA PRO A 22 -2.65 -2.74 -0.19
C PRO A 22 -3.71 -3.44 -1.04
N LEU A 23 -4.92 -3.49 -0.52
CA LEU A 23 -6.11 -3.97 -1.21
C LEU A 23 -7.12 -2.83 -1.31
N HIS A 24 -8.11 -3.00 -2.18
CA HIS A 24 -9.22 -2.05 -2.28
C HIS A 24 -8.75 -0.61 -2.63
N GLY A 25 -7.77 -0.50 -3.55
CA GLY A 25 -7.19 0.79 -3.99
C GLY A 25 -7.71 1.30 -5.34
N GLU A 26 -8.13 0.42 -6.24
CA GLU A 26 -8.55 0.76 -7.62
C GLU A 26 -9.67 -0.17 -8.13
N GLY A 27 -10.21 0.12 -9.32
CA GLY A 27 -11.15 -0.76 -10.06
C GLY A 27 -12.65 -0.47 -9.85
N TRP A 28 -13.00 0.48 -8.98
CA TRP A 28 -14.38 0.92 -8.73
C TRP A 28 -14.48 2.45 -8.85
N ALA A 29 -15.63 2.94 -9.30
CA ALA A 29 -15.83 4.35 -9.67
C ALA A 29 -15.65 5.37 -8.53
N HIS A 30 -15.68 4.96 -7.27
CA HIS A 30 -15.57 5.85 -6.12
C HIS A 30 -14.14 5.96 -5.55
N PHE A 31 -13.15 5.28 -6.14
CA PHE A 31 -11.75 5.50 -5.80
C PHE A 31 -11.26 6.83 -6.34
N SER A 32 -10.54 7.56 -5.49
CA SER A 32 -9.98 8.88 -5.81
C SER A 32 -8.47 8.96 -5.62
N GLU A 33 -7.85 7.86 -5.19
CA GLU A 33 -6.41 7.72 -4.95
C GLU A 33 -5.91 6.52 -5.77
N THR A 34 -4.67 6.56 -6.25
CA THR A 34 -4.09 5.50 -7.08
C THR A 34 -3.04 4.71 -6.31
N LEU A 35 -2.76 3.48 -6.74
CA LEU A 35 -1.69 2.66 -6.19
C LEU A 35 -0.31 3.30 -6.39
N ASP A 36 -0.13 4.02 -7.51
CA ASP A 36 1.06 4.85 -7.74
C ASP A 36 1.20 5.97 -6.71
N TYR A 37 0.09 6.61 -6.32
CA TYR A 37 0.12 7.66 -5.31
C TYR A 37 0.46 7.08 -3.93
N LEU A 38 -0.06 5.90 -3.59
CA LEU A 38 0.32 5.17 -2.39
C LEU A 38 1.82 4.86 -2.37
N ALA A 39 2.36 4.25 -3.44
CA ALA A 39 3.76 3.86 -3.54
C ALA A 39 4.71 5.06 -3.35
N ARG A 40 4.41 6.20 -3.98
CA ARG A 40 5.20 7.44 -3.80
C ARG A 40 5.20 7.94 -2.36
N ASN A 41 4.08 7.83 -1.63
CA ASN A 41 4.05 8.28 -0.24
C ASN A 41 4.84 7.36 0.69
N PHE A 42 4.89 6.05 0.42
CA PHE A 42 5.79 5.13 1.12
C PHE A 42 7.26 5.45 0.85
N ASP A 43 7.60 5.79 -0.39
CA ASP A 43 8.95 6.23 -0.77
C ASP A 43 9.35 7.53 -0.04
N TYR A 44 8.49 8.55 -0.04
CA TYR A 44 8.72 9.78 0.72
C TYR A 44 8.88 9.57 2.23
N ALA A 45 8.32 8.51 2.78
CA ALA A 45 8.48 8.12 4.19
C ALA A 45 9.70 7.23 4.45
N GLY A 46 10.53 6.94 3.44
CA GLY A 46 11.69 6.06 3.55
C GLY A 46 11.33 4.57 3.72
N ARG A 47 10.15 4.15 3.25
CA ARG A 47 9.57 2.81 3.44
C ARG A 47 9.21 2.13 2.11
N ALA A 48 9.94 2.46 1.04
CA ALA A 48 9.66 2.00 -0.32
C ALA A 48 9.59 0.46 -0.46
N ASP A 49 10.28 -0.30 0.40
CA ASP A 49 10.36 -1.75 0.31
C ASP A 49 9.19 -2.51 1.00
N GLN A 50 8.40 -1.81 1.81
CA GLN A 50 7.29 -2.42 2.56
C GLN A 50 6.04 -2.74 1.71
N PRO A 51 5.56 -1.87 0.80
CA PRO A 51 4.34 -2.15 0.05
C PRO A 51 4.58 -3.20 -1.04
N ARG A 52 3.75 -4.25 -1.05
CA ARG A 52 3.68 -5.27 -2.11
C ARG A 52 2.32 -5.19 -2.79
N ILE A 53 2.28 -4.47 -3.92
CA ILE A 53 1.04 -4.22 -4.67
C ILE A 53 0.71 -5.48 -5.51
N PRO A 54 -0.43 -6.14 -5.26
CA PRO A 54 -0.82 -7.31 -6.04
C PRO A 54 -1.30 -6.92 -7.45
N VAL A 55 -1.01 -7.77 -8.43
CA VAL A 55 -1.62 -7.70 -9.76
C VAL A 55 -2.97 -8.42 -9.73
N ALA A 56 -4.01 -7.79 -10.29
CA ALA A 56 -5.35 -8.35 -10.27
C ALA A 56 -5.41 -9.71 -10.99
N GLY A 57 -5.87 -10.74 -10.28
CA GLY A 57 -5.98 -12.11 -10.80
C GLY A 57 -4.70 -12.93 -10.68
N GLU A 58 -3.59 -12.36 -10.18
CA GLU A 58 -2.34 -13.07 -9.95
C GLU A 58 -2.15 -13.42 -8.47
N VAL A 59 -1.41 -14.51 -8.21
CA VAL A 59 -1.04 -14.92 -6.85
C VAL A 59 0.19 -14.12 -6.41
N LEU A 60 0.06 -13.40 -5.29
CA LEU A 60 1.18 -12.77 -4.61
C LEU A 60 1.64 -13.65 -3.43
N THR A 61 2.87 -14.17 -3.51
CA THR A 61 3.52 -14.84 -2.37
C THR A 61 4.36 -13.83 -1.60
N VAL A 62 4.15 -13.76 -0.28
CA VAL A 62 4.88 -12.87 0.62
C VAL A 62 5.65 -13.73 1.61
N ALA A 63 6.96 -13.50 1.74
CA ALA A 63 7.74 -14.09 2.81
C ALA A 63 7.49 -13.30 4.09
N THR A 64 7.05 -13.98 5.15
CA THR A 64 7.08 -13.45 6.51
C THR A 64 8.42 -13.84 7.13
N GLY A 65 9.20 -12.84 7.56
CA GLY A 65 10.39 -13.07 8.38
C GLY A 65 10.06 -13.63 9.75
#